data_AF-A0A9E2VW56-F1
#
_entry.id   AF-A0A9E2VW56-F1
#
_cell.length_a   1.000
_cell.length_b   1.000
_cell.length_c   1.000
_cell.angle_alpha   90.00
_cell.angle_beta   90.00
_cell.angle_gamma   90.00
#
_symmetry.space_group_name_H-M   'P 1'
#
loop_
_entity.id
_entity.type
_entity.pdbx_description
1 polymer ?
#
loop_
_entity_poly.entity_id
_entity_poly.type
_entity_poly.pdbx_seq_one_letter_code
_entity_poly.pdbx_strand_id
1 'polypeptide(L)'
;MPPCNFLRPGLRLYNPRLANPAINQPDRSIFTSRGPAVDHQDHQQLHEHTKRHDQHFYDSFLLVFGVLALMAIVVFWIAMSVADHSPGSYDLGGAVQEKLIDQRLAPIGDVRIAGSADTQTASTAPAPTAGAAPAGAQSGKQIWEGTCSACHATGALGAPKIGNKADWAPHLAKGLTVLEQHALHGFLQMPAKGGNPSLTDAQVIKALEYMISQSGGAHLIHK
;
A
#
# COMPACT_ATOMS: atom_id res chain seq x y z
N MET A 1 -44.27 32.71 17.94
CA MET A 1 -44.72 33.78 18.83
C MET A 1 -44.09 33.55 20.21
N PRO A 2 -43.62 34.59 20.92
CA PRO A 2 -42.23 35.08 20.93
C PRO A 2 -41.72 35.25 22.40
N PRO A 3 -40.77 36.16 22.80
CA PRO A 3 -39.68 36.87 22.11
C PRO A 3 -38.30 36.84 22.83
N CYS A 4 -37.27 37.17 22.03
CA CYS A 4 -36.12 38.07 22.24
C CYS A 4 -35.51 38.29 23.64
N ASN A 5 -34.18 38.16 23.72
CA ASN A 5 -33.40 39.21 24.39
C ASN A 5 -32.11 39.55 23.62
N PHE A 6 -32.09 40.79 23.15
CA PHE A 6 -30.95 41.52 22.59
C PHE A 6 -29.97 41.87 23.72
N LEU A 7 -28.65 41.86 23.45
CA LEU A 7 -27.71 42.85 23.99
C LEU A 7 -26.40 42.86 23.17
N ARG A 8 -26.49 43.66 22.10
CA ARG A 8 -25.58 44.68 21.55
C ARG A 8 -24.02 44.55 21.53
N PRO A 9 -23.40 45.27 20.56
CA PRO A 9 -22.00 45.14 20.14
C PRO A 9 -21.06 46.14 20.83
N GLY A 10 -19.79 45.75 21.00
CA GLY A 10 -18.72 46.62 21.46
C GLY A 10 -17.68 46.86 20.35
N LEU A 11 -17.88 47.92 19.56
CA LEU A 11 -16.83 48.53 18.75
C LEU A 11 -15.68 48.96 19.68
N ARG A 12 -14.46 48.46 19.45
CA ARG A 12 -13.26 49.11 19.97
C ARG A 12 -12.98 50.34 19.13
N LEU A 13 -13.07 51.48 19.80
CA LEU A 13 -12.78 52.81 19.33
C LEU A 13 -11.32 52.90 18.88
N TYR A 14 -11.14 53.24 17.61
CA TYR A 14 -9.94 53.87 17.07
C TYR A 14 -9.65 55.15 17.87
N ASN A 15 -8.43 55.28 18.39
CA ASN A 15 -7.99 56.42 19.19
C ASN A 15 -7.04 57.31 18.36
N PRO A 16 -7.52 58.37 17.68
CA PRO A 16 -6.68 59.33 17.00
C PRO A 16 -6.32 60.45 17.97
N ARG A 17 -5.37 60.18 18.87
CA ARG A 17 -4.90 61.21 19.81
C ARG A 17 -3.39 61.16 19.99
N LEU A 18 -2.68 61.39 18.88
CA LEU A 18 -1.34 61.97 18.86
C LEU A 18 -1.25 62.93 17.66
N ALA A 19 -2.07 63.98 17.68
CA ALA A 19 -1.83 65.18 16.90
C ALA A 19 -0.92 66.07 17.76
N ASN A 20 0.37 66.17 17.40
CA ASN A 20 1.28 67.18 17.90
C ASN A 20 1.38 68.30 16.85
N PRO A 21 0.86 69.50 17.09
CA PRO A 21 0.94 70.61 16.15
C PRO A 21 2.02 71.57 16.61
N ALA A 22 3.29 71.33 16.26
CA ALA A 22 4.31 72.34 16.43
C ALA A 22 5.58 72.06 15.61
N ILE A 23 5.91 73.00 14.73
CA ILE A 23 7.27 73.39 14.34
C ILE A 23 8.03 72.42 13.42
N ASN A 24 8.14 72.73 12.13
CA ASN A 24 9.36 73.35 11.58
C ASN A 24 9.19 73.67 10.08
N GLN A 25 9.64 74.86 9.69
CA GLN A 25 9.64 75.38 8.32
C GLN A 25 10.61 74.57 7.44
N PRO A 26 10.39 74.49 6.11
CA PRO A 26 11.39 73.95 5.20
C PRO A 26 12.52 74.97 5.03
N ASP A 27 13.61 74.79 5.78
CA ASP A 27 14.88 75.46 5.51
C ASP A 27 15.42 74.99 4.15
N ARG A 28 15.37 75.89 3.18
CA ARG A 28 15.70 75.65 1.78
C ARG A 28 17.22 75.68 1.51
N SER A 29 18.06 75.62 2.55
CA SER A 29 19.53 75.63 2.44
C SER A 29 20.18 74.25 2.22
N ILE A 30 19.42 73.15 2.22
CA ILE A 30 19.95 71.79 2.00
C ILE A 30 19.92 71.38 0.50
N PHE A 31 20.32 72.28 -0.41
CA PHE A 31 20.54 71.93 -1.82
C PHE A 31 21.97 72.23 -2.28
N THR A 32 22.95 72.10 -1.37
CA THR A 32 24.38 72.21 -1.70
C THR A 32 25.23 71.07 -1.15
N SER A 33 24.66 70.05 -0.51
CA SER A 33 25.43 68.84 -0.19
C SER A 33 25.56 67.98 -1.44
N ARG A 34 26.72 68.09 -2.08
CA ARG A 34 27.31 67.10 -2.98
C ARG A 34 26.91 65.70 -2.51
N GLY A 35 26.13 64.97 -3.33
CA GLY A 35 25.71 63.61 -3.00
C GLY A 35 26.93 62.77 -2.60
N PRO A 36 26.81 61.87 -1.61
CA PRO A 36 27.93 61.04 -1.20
C PRO A 36 28.47 60.33 -2.43
N ALA A 37 29.79 60.43 -2.65
CA ALA A 37 30.46 59.58 -3.61
C ALA A 37 30.10 58.14 -3.24
N VAL A 38 29.45 57.42 -4.15
CA VAL A 38 29.19 55.99 -4.00
C VAL A 38 30.55 55.35 -3.79
N ASP A 39 30.80 54.91 -2.56
CA ASP A 39 32.04 54.27 -2.16
C ASP A 39 32.13 52.93 -2.89
N HIS A 40 33.23 52.71 -3.62
CA HIS A 40 33.45 51.47 -4.36
C HIS A 40 33.46 50.23 -3.46
N GLN A 41 33.59 50.39 -2.13
CA GLN A 41 33.46 49.31 -1.14
C GLN A 41 32.03 48.75 -0.99
N ASP A 42 30.98 49.54 -1.25
CA ASP A 42 29.59 49.09 -1.04
C ASP A 42 29.15 48.07 -2.12
N HIS A 43 29.68 48.21 -3.34
CA HIS A 43 29.47 47.23 -4.40
C HIS A 43 30.09 45.86 -4.09
N GLN A 44 31.26 45.81 -3.44
CA GLN A 44 31.89 44.53 -3.10
C GLN A 44 31.12 43.75 -2.02
N GLN A 45 30.51 44.44 -1.04
CA GLN A 45 29.73 43.78 0.01
C GLN A 45 28.41 43.19 -0.51
N LEU A 46 27.76 43.87 -1.46
CA LEU A 46 26.56 43.37 -2.12
C LEU A 46 26.85 42.10 -2.94
N HIS A 47 27.95 42.09 -3.70
CA HIS A 47 28.35 40.91 -4.47
C HIS A 47 28.71 39.71 -3.57
N GLU A 48 29.32 39.97 -2.41
CA GLU A 48 29.66 38.92 -1.45
C GLU A 48 28.42 38.33 -0.74
N HIS A 49 27.39 39.16 -0.49
CA HIS A 49 26.13 38.72 0.13
C HIS A 49 25.32 37.81 -0.80
N THR A 50 25.20 38.16 -2.08
CA THR A 50 24.49 37.32 -3.06
C THR A 50 25.20 35.99 -3.26
N LYS A 51 26.54 35.99 -3.38
CA LYS A 51 27.33 34.78 -3.58
C LYS A 51 27.22 33.78 -2.40
N ARG A 52 27.23 34.25 -1.15
CA ARG A 52 27.03 33.40 0.03
C ARG A 52 25.63 32.80 0.11
N HIS A 53 24.60 33.58 -0.23
CA HIS A 53 23.22 33.10 -0.20
C HIS A 53 23.01 31.95 -1.19
N ASP A 54 23.57 32.08 -2.39
CA ASP A 54 23.45 31.07 -3.44
C ASP A 54 24.24 29.80 -3.10
N GLN A 55 25.46 29.94 -2.57
CA GLN A 55 26.31 28.80 -2.20
C GLN A 55 25.66 27.89 -1.15
N HIS A 56 25.09 28.46 -0.09
CA HIS A 56 24.44 27.67 0.96
C HIS A 56 23.19 26.92 0.46
N PHE A 57 22.46 27.51 -0.49
CA PHE A 57 21.33 26.86 -1.13
C PHE A 57 21.78 25.63 -1.94
N TYR A 58 22.81 25.78 -2.78
CA TYR A 58 23.33 24.68 -3.58
C TYR A 58 24.01 23.60 -2.73
N ASP A 59 24.75 23.96 -1.69
CA ASP A 59 25.39 22.98 -0.78
C ASP A 59 24.35 22.11 -0.07
N SER A 60 23.29 22.75 0.46
CA SER A 60 22.20 22.04 1.13
C SER A 60 21.40 21.19 0.15
N PHE A 61 21.12 21.73 -1.04
CA PHE A 61 20.40 21.04 -2.11
C PHE A 61 21.19 19.81 -2.59
N LEU A 62 22.47 19.96 -2.90
CA LEU A 62 23.33 18.85 -3.36
C LEU A 62 23.55 17.80 -2.26
N LEU A 63 23.64 18.20 -0.99
CA LEU A 63 23.70 17.25 0.13
C LEU A 63 22.43 16.39 0.19
N VAL A 64 21.24 17.01 0.15
CA VAL A 64 19.96 16.28 0.22
C VAL A 64 19.79 15.36 -0.99
N PHE A 65 20.00 15.87 -2.21
CA PHE A 65 19.91 15.05 -3.42
C PHE A 65 20.95 13.92 -3.42
N GLY A 66 22.17 14.17 -2.91
CA GLY A 66 23.20 13.15 -2.75
C GLY A 66 22.78 12.03 -1.80
N VAL A 67 22.23 12.39 -0.62
CA VAL A 67 21.72 11.40 0.34
C VAL A 67 20.57 10.58 -0.24
N LEU A 68 19.63 11.23 -0.93
CA LEU A 68 18.49 10.54 -1.58
C LEU A 68 18.95 9.62 -2.71
N ALA A 69 19.92 10.06 -3.53
CA ALA A 69 20.48 9.25 -4.60
C ALA A 69 21.22 8.02 -4.04
N LEU A 70 22.02 8.20 -2.99
CA LEU A 70 22.70 7.07 -2.32
C LEU A 70 21.70 6.09 -1.71
N MET A 71 20.65 6.59 -1.04
CA MET A 71 19.59 5.73 -0.51
C MET A 71 18.91 4.94 -1.63
N ALA A 72 18.60 5.58 -2.76
CA ALA A 72 18.00 4.91 -3.91
C ALA A 72 18.93 3.85 -4.52
N ILE A 73 20.23 4.15 -4.65
CA ILE A 73 21.23 3.20 -5.15
C ILE A 73 21.38 2.00 -4.20
N VAL A 74 21.37 2.22 -2.88
CA VAL A 74 21.42 1.16 -1.87
C VAL A 74 20.18 0.27 -1.96
N VAL A 75 18.98 0.86 -2.03
CA VAL A 75 17.72 0.10 -2.20
C VAL A 75 17.71 -0.69 -3.50
N PHE A 76 18.20 -0.11 -4.59
CA PHE A 76 18.31 -0.78 -5.89
C PHE A 76 19.28 -1.98 -5.83
N TRP A 77 20.44 -1.82 -5.20
CA TRP A 77 21.39 -2.91 -4.99
C TRP A 77 20.83 -4.01 -4.09
N ILE A 78 20.12 -3.66 -3.02
CA ILE A 78 19.43 -4.64 -2.17
C ILE A 78 18.36 -5.39 -2.96
N ALA A 79 17.57 -4.69 -3.77
CA ALA A 79 16.55 -5.32 -4.62
C ALA A 79 17.17 -6.28 -5.65
N MET A 80 18.26 -5.88 -6.31
CA MET A 80 19.01 -6.74 -7.23
C MET A 80 19.66 -7.93 -6.51
N SER A 81 20.24 -7.71 -5.34
CA SER A 81 20.81 -8.79 -4.53
C SER A 81 19.74 -9.80 -4.12
N VAL A 82 18.56 -9.35 -3.68
CA VAL A 82 17.44 -10.24 -3.34
C VAL A 82 16.92 -10.97 -4.58
N ALA A 83 16.91 -10.33 -5.75
CA ALA A 83 16.57 -11.00 -7.00
C ALA A 83 17.55 -12.14 -7.29
N ASP A 84 18.86 -11.87 -7.34
CA ASP A 84 19.88 -12.88 -7.64
C ASP A 84 19.91 -14.05 -6.63
N HIS A 85 19.52 -13.81 -5.37
CA HIS A 85 19.50 -14.82 -4.32
C HIS A 85 18.13 -15.52 -4.15
N SER A 86 17.11 -15.17 -4.94
CA SER A 86 15.79 -15.78 -4.88
C SER A 86 15.55 -16.66 -6.11
N PRO A 87 15.89 -17.95 -6.08
CA PRO A 87 15.42 -18.88 -7.11
C PRO A 87 13.90 -19.05 -6.98
N GLY A 88 13.15 -18.27 -7.78
CA GLY A 88 11.81 -18.67 -8.22
C GLY A 88 10.59 -17.93 -7.64
N SER A 89 10.56 -16.60 -7.54
CA SER A 89 9.27 -15.92 -7.28
C SER A 89 9.03 -14.54 -7.92
N TYR A 90 9.85 -14.08 -8.86
CA TYR A 90 9.60 -12.81 -9.58
C TYR A 90 9.56 -13.00 -11.10
N ASP A 91 9.06 -14.15 -11.57
CA ASP A 91 8.84 -14.36 -12.99
C ASP A 91 7.52 -13.68 -13.44
N LEU A 92 7.64 -12.44 -13.93
CA LEU A 92 6.56 -11.66 -14.55
C LEU A 92 6.43 -11.91 -16.07
N GLY A 93 6.93 -13.04 -16.60
CA GLY A 93 6.66 -13.41 -18.00
C GLY A 93 7.71 -14.25 -18.73
N GLY A 94 8.38 -15.17 -18.07
CA GLY A 94 9.39 -16.10 -18.59
C GLY A 94 8.89 -17.54 -18.64
N ALA A 95 9.75 -18.43 -19.15
CA ALA A 95 9.47 -19.81 -19.60
C ALA A 95 8.66 -20.70 -18.63
N VAL A 96 8.56 -20.33 -17.36
CA VAL A 96 7.68 -20.99 -16.38
C VAL A 96 6.21 -20.76 -16.75
N GLN A 97 5.84 -19.55 -17.19
CA GLN A 97 4.49 -19.20 -17.66
C GLN A 97 4.11 -19.98 -18.92
N GLU A 98 5.01 -20.13 -19.90
CA GLU A 98 4.72 -20.84 -21.16
C GLU A 98 4.44 -22.33 -20.90
N LYS A 99 5.25 -22.96 -20.03
CA LYS A 99 5.03 -24.35 -19.61
C LYS A 99 3.76 -24.52 -18.75
N LEU A 100 3.40 -23.51 -17.96
CA LEU A 100 2.16 -23.47 -17.19
C LEU A 100 0.94 -23.21 -18.09
N ILE A 101 1.08 -22.43 -19.17
CA ILE A 101 0.02 -22.16 -20.16
C ILE A 101 -0.27 -23.43 -20.97
N ASP A 102 0.76 -24.16 -21.42
CA ASP A 102 0.58 -25.44 -22.12
C ASP A 102 -0.08 -26.49 -21.22
N GLN A 103 0.30 -26.53 -19.94
CA GLN A 103 -0.32 -27.42 -18.96
C GLN A 103 -1.78 -27.04 -18.65
N ARG A 104 -2.20 -25.79 -18.93
CA ARG A 104 -3.57 -25.29 -18.76
C ARG A 104 -4.42 -25.41 -20.03
N LEU A 105 -3.80 -25.40 -21.20
CA LEU A 105 -4.46 -25.58 -22.51
C LEU A 105 -4.60 -27.06 -22.92
N ALA A 106 -3.99 -27.98 -22.16
CA ALA A 106 -4.18 -29.41 -22.38
C ALA A 106 -5.67 -29.79 -22.25
N PRO A 107 -6.25 -30.52 -23.23
CA PRO A 107 -7.67 -30.84 -23.24
C PRO A 107 -8.05 -31.72 -22.05
N ILE A 108 -9.12 -31.35 -21.35
CA ILE A 108 -9.62 -32.03 -20.14
C ILE A 108 -10.56 -33.22 -20.43
N GLY A 109 -10.56 -33.73 -21.66
CA GLY A 109 -11.33 -34.92 -22.06
C GLY A 109 -11.58 -34.99 -23.56
N ASP A 110 -11.56 -36.20 -24.11
CA ASP A 110 -11.91 -36.45 -25.50
C ASP A 110 -13.42 -36.30 -25.70
N VAL A 111 -13.81 -35.33 -26.54
CA VAL A 111 -15.18 -35.22 -27.04
C VAL A 111 -15.41 -36.34 -28.05
N ARG A 112 -15.95 -37.46 -27.58
CA ARG A 112 -16.40 -38.52 -28.48
C ARG A 112 -17.69 -38.09 -29.18
N ILE A 113 -17.56 -37.55 -30.38
CA ILE A 113 -18.68 -37.47 -31.32
C ILE A 113 -18.98 -38.90 -31.78
N ALA A 114 -20.23 -39.34 -31.66
CA ALA A 114 -20.65 -40.66 -32.12
C ALA A 114 -20.44 -40.77 -33.64
N GLY A 115 -19.37 -41.47 -34.05
CA GLY A 115 -18.99 -41.61 -35.45
C GLY A 115 -17.56 -42.08 -35.73
N SER A 116 -16.64 -42.02 -34.76
CA SER A 116 -15.27 -42.53 -34.96
C SER A 116 -15.08 -43.84 -34.19
N ALA A 117 -15.26 -44.94 -34.92
CA ALA A 117 -14.75 -46.24 -34.52
C ALA A 117 -13.23 -46.16 -34.59
N ASP A 118 -12.57 -46.20 -33.43
CA ASP A 118 -11.44 -47.07 -33.22
C ASP A 118 -11.31 -47.36 -31.73
N THR A 119 -11.17 -48.66 -31.47
CA THR A 119 -11.08 -49.34 -30.18
C THR A 119 -9.59 -49.61 -29.97
N GLN A 120 -9.02 -49.37 -28.79
CA GLN A 120 -8.51 -50.41 -27.86
C GLN A 120 -7.44 -49.74 -26.98
N THR A 121 -7.14 -50.13 -25.74
CA THR A 121 -7.74 -51.06 -24.77
C THR A 121 -7.03 -50.79 -23.45
N ALA A 122 -7.81 -50.88 -22.36
CA ALA A 122 -7.49 -51.08 -20.95
C ALA A 122 -6.03 -51.28 -20.48
N SER A 123 -5.75 -50.74 -19.30
CA SER A 123 -5.09 -51.52 -18.26
C SER A 123 -5.71 -51.25 -16.87
N THR A 124 -5.71 -52.28 -16.04
CA THR A 124 -6.65 -52.56 -14.94
C THR A 124 -5.97 -52.35 -13.57
N ALA A 125 -6.59 -51.52 -12.69
CA ALA A 125 -6.72 -51.45 -11.20
C ALA A 125 -5.78 -52.23 -10.21
N PRO A 126 -5.74 -51.97 -8.86
CA PRO A 126 -6.27 -50.83 -8.02
C PRO A 126 -5.41 -50.32 -6.79
N ALA A 127 -5.85 -49.16 -6.24
CA ALA A 127 -5.85 -48.66 -4.83
C ALA A 127 -4.68 -47.80 -4.24
N PRO A 128 -4.92 -46.86 -3.27
CA PRO A 128 -6.17 -46.18 -2.88
C PRO A 128 -6.15 -44.66 -3.16
N THR A 129 -7.36 -44.12 -3.31
CA THR A 129 -7.71 -42.73 -3.62
C THR A 129 -7.39 -41.75 -2.49
N ALA A 130 -6.33 -40.94 -2.66
CA ALA A 130 -6.34 -39.57 -2.16
C ALA A 130 -7.05 -38.72 -3.21
N GLY A 131 -8.22 -38.17 -2.87
CA GLY A 131 -9.12 -37.50 -3.80
C GLY A 131 -8.40 -36.47 -4.65
N ALA A 132 -8.24 -36.77 -5.94
CA ALA A 132 -7.91 -35.80 -6.95
C ALA A 132 -9.04 -34.77 -6.99
N ALA A 133 -8.80 -33.61 -6.40
CA ALA A 133 -9.66 -32.46 -6.60
C ALA A 133 -9.75 -32.18 -8.11
N PRO A 134 -10.94 -31.87 -8.65
CA PRO A 134 -11.12 -31.69 -10.08
C PRO A 134 -10.16 -30.62 -10.61
N ALA A 135 -9.45 -30.97 -11.68
CA ALA A 135 -8.56 -30.08 -12.42
C ALA A 135 -9.37 -28.84 -12.88
N GLY A 136 -9.21 -27.73 -12.16
CA GLY A 136 -9.98 -26.50 -12.34
C GLY A 136 -10.33 -25.79 -11.02
N ALA A 137 -10.33 -26.50 -9.89
CA ALA A 137 -10.50 -25.88 -8.58
C ALA A 137 -9.16 -25.35 -8.05
N GLN A 138 -8.95 -24.04 -8.07
CA GLN A 138 -7.84 -23.42 -7.34
C GLN A 138 -7.85 -23.91 -5.88
N SER A 139 -6.68 -24.28 -5.37
CA SER A 139 -6.55 -24.72 -3.98
C SER A 139 -6.78 -23.55 -3.02
N GLY A 140 -7.24 -23.84 -1.79
CA GLY A 140 -7.39 -22.82 -0.75
C GLY A 140 -6.10 -22.06 -0.47
N LYS A 141 -4.95 -22.75 -0.53
CA LYS A 141 -3.61 -22.16 -0.44
C LYS A 141 -3.37 -21.14 -1.56
N GLN A 142 -3.68 -21.48 -2.81
CA GLN A 142 -3.43 -20.60 -3.95
C GLN A 142 -4.28 -19.31 -3.86
N ILE A 143 -5.52 -19.42 -3.40
CA ILE A 143 -6.40 -18.26 -3.18
C ILE A 143 -5.90 -17.42 -2.01
N TRP A 144 -5.47 -18.07 -0.92
CA TRP A 144 -4.85 -17.39 0.21
C TRP A 144 -3.62 -16.60 -0.21
N GLU A 145 -2.71 -17.20 -0.98
CA GLU A 145 -1.49 -16.54 -1.47
C GLU A 145 -1.80 -15.32 -2.34
N GLY A 146 -2.81 -15.43 -3.23
CA GLY A 146 -3.14 -14.36 -4.17
C GLY A 146 -4.02 -13.23 -3.64
N THR A 147 -4.68 -13.39 -2.49
CA THR A 147 -5.63 -12.37 -1.97
C THR A 147 -5.50 -12.16 -0.46
N CYS A 148 -5.49 -13.22 0.33
CA CYS A 148 -5.61 -13.13 1.79
C CYS A 148 -4.26 -12.85 2.49
N SER A 149 -3.16 -13.27 1.87
CA SER A 149 -1.80 -13.20 2.41
C SER A 149 -1.35 -11.76 2.70
N ALA A 150 -1.82 -10.80 1.91
CA ALA A 150 -1.48 -9.39 2.02
C ALA A 150 -1.68 -8.83 3.44
N CYS A 151 -2.71 -9.31 4.13
CA CYS A 151 -2.97 -8.92 5.52
C CYS A 151 -2.64 -10.04 6.51
N HIS A 152 -2.98 -11.30 6.20
CA HIS A 152 -2.91 -12.40 7.16
C HIS A 152 -1.55 -13.09 7.27
N ALA A 153 -0.58 -12.80 6.38
CA ALA A 153 0.77 -13.34 6.52
C ALA A 153 1.52 -12.66 7.67
N THR A 154 1.48 -11.32 7.73
CA THR A 154 2.21 -10.52 8.72
C THR A 154 1.34 -9.99 9.85
N GLY A 155 0.01 -10.05 9.70
CA GLY A 155 -0.96 -9.48 10.62
C GLY A 155 -1.15 -7.98 10.43
N ALA A 156 -1.12 -7.52 9.18
CA ALA A 156 -1.33 -6.12 8.85
C ALA A 156 -2.69 -5.65 9.37
N LEU A 157 -2.75 -4.41 9.86
CA LEU A 157 -3.96 -3.80 10.44
C LEU A 157 -4.58 -4.61 11.60
N GLY A 158 -3.79 -5.45 12.28
CA GLY A 158 -4.27 -6.31 13.36
C GLY A 158 -4.97 -7.58 12.89
N ALA A 159 -4.80 -7.96 11.61
CA ALA A 159 -5.32 -9.22 11.11
C ALA A 159 -4.69 -10.43 11.86
N PRO A 160 -5.46 -11.48 12.17
CA PRO A 160 -4.92 -12.69 12.80
C PRO A 160 -3.92 -13.37 11.87
N LYS A 161 -2.69 -13.56 12.35
CA LYS A 161 -1.60 -14.14 11.57
C LYS A 161 -1.85 -15.63 11.34
N ILE A 162 -1.77 -16.07 10.09
CA ILE A 162 -1.85 -17.50 9.79
C ILE A 162 -0.74 -18.26 10.55
N GLY A 163 -1.08 -19.43 11.11
CA GLY A 163 -0.13 -20.23 11.89
C GLY A 163 0.02 -19.81 13.34
N ASN A 164 -0.41 -18.60 13.73
CA ASN A 164 -0.39 -18.19 15.13
C ASN A 164 -1.63 -18.70 15.87
N LYS A 165 -1.49 -19.84 16.54
CA LYS A 165 -2.59 -20.47 17.30
C LYS A 165 -3.15 -19.57 18.40
N ALA A 166 -2.34 -18.70 19.01
CA ALA A 166 -2.79 -17.81 20.08
C ALA A 166 -3.72 -16.72 19.52
N ASP A 167 -3.39 -16.15 18.36
CA ASP A 167 -4.23 -15.16 17.69
C ASP A 167 -5.54 -15.79 17.22
N TRP A 168 -5.50 -17.05 16.75
CA TRP A 168 -6.66 -17.74 16.20
C TRP A 168 -7.60 -18.36 17.24
N ALA A 169 -7.12 -18.74 18.42
CA ALA A 169 -7.93 -19.36 19.47
C ALA A 169 -9.27 -18.64 19.77
N PRO A 170 -9.32 -17.31 20.02
CA PRO A 170 -10.59 -16.61 20.28
C PRO A 170 -11.50 -16.52 19.05
N HIS A 171 -10.94 -16.66 17.85
CA HIS A 171 -11.70 -16.65 16.59
C HIS A 171 -12.33 -18.03 16.33
N LEU A 172 -11.55 -19.10 16.51
CA LEU A 172 -12.01 -20.47 16.39
C LEU A 172 -13.09 -20.83 17.42
N ALA A 173 -13.03 -20.22 18.61
CA ALA A 173 -14.07 -20.37 19.64
C ALA A 173 -15.45 -19.84 19.22
N LYS A 174 -15.53 -18.93 18.22
CA LYS A 174 -16.81 -18.44 17.69
C LYS A 174 -17.50 -19.43 16.75
N GLY A 175 -16.77 -20.44 16.28
CA GLY A 175 -17.26 -21.45 15.34
C GLY A 175 -17.03 -21.09 13.87
N LEU A 176 -17.04 -22.13 13.03
CA LEU A 176 -16.72 -22.02 11.61
C LEU A 176 -17.71 -21.14 10.84
N THR A 177 -19.01 -21.32 11.08
CA THR A 177 -20.08 -20.57 10.39
C THR A 177 -19.95 -19.06 10.56
N VAL A 178 -19.55 -18.59 11.74
CA VAL A 178 -19.35 -17.15 11.99
C VAL A 178 -18.13 -16.63 11.23
N LEU A 179 -17.05 -17.42 11.16
CA LEU A 179 -15.85 -17.06 10.41
C LEU A 179 -16.12 -17.00 8.91
N GLU A 180 -16.91 -17.94 8.38
CA GLU A 180 -17.35 -17.95 6.98
C GLU A 180 -18.17 -16.70 6.65
N GLN A 181 -19.15 -16.35 7.49
CA GLN A 181 -19.96 -15.15 7.28
C GLN A 181 -19.11 -13.88 7.28
N HIS A 182 -18.17 -13.75 8.23
CA HIS A 182 -17.25 -12.62 8.25
C HIS A 182 -16.32 -12.59 7.03
N ALA A 183 -15.87 -13.75 6.53
CA ALA A 183 -15.03 -13.81 5.34
C ALA A 183 -15.78 -13.43 4.06
N LEU A 184 -17.05 -13.85 3.95
CA LEU A 184 -17.88 -13.57 2.78
C LEU A 184 -18.39 -12.12 2.75
N HIS A 185 -18.89 -11.63 3.88
CA HIS A 185 -19.55 -10.32 3.97
C HIS A 185 -18.64 -9.19 4.47
N GLY A 186 -17.44 -9.54 4.95
CA GLY A 186 -16.52 -8.59 5.57
C GLY A 186 -16.81 -8.39 7.05
N PHE A 187 -15.78 -8.01 7.80
CA PHE A 187 -15.87 -7.73 9.23
C PHE A 187 -14.77 -6.76 9.66
N LEU A 188 -15.16 -5.65 10.32
CA LEU A 188 -14.24 -4.58 10.73
C LEU A 188 -13.42 -4.05 9.54
N GLN A 189 -12.10 -4.21 9.57
CA GLN A 189 -11.16 -3.77 8.54
C GLN A 189 -10.99 -4.82 7.42
N MET A 190 -11.59 -6.00 7.55
CA MET A 190 -11.56 -7.03 6.52
C MET A 190 -12.71 -6.81 5.52
N PRO A 191 -12.42 -6.46 4.25
CA PRO A 191 -13.45 -6.30 3.23
C PRO A 191 -14.12 -7.63 2.87
N ALA A 192 -15.33 -7.55 2.31
CA ALA A 192 -16.05 -8.70 1.78
C ALA A 192 -15.18 -9.49 0.79
N LYS A 193 -15.17 -10.82 0.91
CA LYS A 193 -14.35 -11.73 0.09
C LYS A 193 -12.85 -11.40 0.08
N GLY A 194 -12.34 -10.78 1.15
CA GLY A 194 -10.95 -10.31 1.22
C GLY A 194 -10.62 -9.21 0.21
N GLY A 195 -11.62 -8.49 -0.30
CA GLY A 195 -11.44 -7.40 -1.26
C GLY A 195 -11.40 -7.84 -2.72
N ASN A 196 -11.60 -9.13 -3.00
CA ASN A 196 -11.62 -9.67 -4.35
C ASN A 196 -13.04 -10.14 -4.73
N PRO A 197 -13.83 -9.31 -5.44
CA PRO A 197 -15.19 -9.67 -5.84
C PRO A 197 -15.26 -10.78 -6.89
N SER A 198 -14.14 -11.11 -7.56
CA SER A 198 -14.06 -12.19 -8.54
C SER A 198 -14.03 -13.58 -7.90
N LEU A 199 -13.77 -13.68 -6.59
CA LEU A 199 -13.81 -14.95 -5.88
C LEU A 199 -15.26 -15.42 -5.67
N THR A 200 -15.49 -16.70 -5.95
CA THR A 200 -16.73 -17.37 -5.56
C THR A 200 -16.73 -17.65 -4.05
N ASP A 201 -17.91 -17.80 -3.46
CA ASP A 201 -18.04 -18.01 -2.02
C ASP A 201 -17.33 -19.30 -1.58
N ALA A 202 -17.41 -20.35 -2.41
CA ALA A 202 -16.69 -21.60 -2.21
C ALA A 202 -15.16 -21.43 -2.23
N GLN A 203 -14.62 -20.53 -3.05
CA GLN A 203 -13.19 -20.23 -3.08
C GLN A 203 -12.74 -19.51 -1.81
N VAL A 204 -13.56 -18.57 -1.31
CA VAL A 204 -13.29 -17.87 -0.04
C VAL A 204 -13.31 -18.85 1.12
N ILE A 205 -14.30 -19.75 1.18
CA ILE A 205 -14.39 -20.78 2.23
C ILE A 205 -13.16 -21.70 2.19
N LYS A 206 -12.73 -22.16 1.00
CA LYS A 206 -11.50 -22.98 0.89
C LYS A 206 -10.24 -22.25 1.38
N ALA A 207 -10.13 -20.95 1.11
CA ALA A 207 -9.01 -20.16 1.61
C ALA A 207 -9.06 -20.01 3.15
N LEU A 208 -10.26 -19.82 3.71
CA LEU A 208 -10.49 -19.77 5.15
C LEU A 208 -10.14 -21.11 5.82
N GLU A 209 -10.59 -22.23 5.27
CA GLU A 209 -10.26 -23.58 5.74
C GLU A 209 -8.74 -23.80 5.75
N TYR A 210 -8.04 -23.36 4.69
CA TYR A 210 -6.58 -23.40 4.65
C TYR A 210 -5.99 -22.61 5.83
N MET A 211 -6.41 -21.37 6.06
CA MET A 211 -5.93 -20.55 7.18
C MET A 211 -6.18 -21.19 8.55
N ILE A 212 -7.38 -21.74 8.75
CA ILE A 212 -7.79 -22.43 9.97
C ILE A 212 -6.94 -23.68 10.19
N SER A 213 -6.69 -24.46 9.13
CA SER A 213 -5.87 -25.67 9.19
C SER A 213 -4.45 -25.37 9.66
N GLN A 214 -3.84 -24.29 9.14
CA GLN A 214 -2.50 -23.85 9.53
C GLN A 214 -2.47 -23.30 10.95
N SER A 215 -3.60 -22.77 11.45
CA SER A 215 -3.69 -22.09 12.75
C SER A 215 -4.22 -22.97 13.88
N GLY A 216 -4.20 -24.30 13.70
CA GLY A 216 -4.56 -25.28 14.73
C GLY A 216 -6.06 -25.62 14.83
N GLY A 217 -6.89 -25.10 13.93
CA GLY A 217 -8.33 -25.35 13.89
C GLY A 217 -8.77 -26.47 12.94
N ALA A 218 -7.85 -27.30 12.45
CA ALA A 218 -8.16 -28.37 11.48
C ALA A 218 -9.30 -29.31 11.93
N HIS A 219 -9.46 -29.50 13.24
CA HIS A 219 -10.54 -30.30 13.83
C HIS A 219 -11.95 -29.70 13.65
N LEU A 220 -12.06 -28.43 13.28
CA LEU A 220 -13.35 -27.74 13.06
C LEU A 220 -13.86 -27.85 11.62
N ILE A 221 -13.00 -28.23 10.67
CA ILE A 221 -13.31 -28.28 9.24
C ILE A 221 -14.05 -29.57 8.86
N HIS A 222 -13.91 -30.64 9.64
CA HIS A 222 -14.41 -31.98 9.33
C HIS A 222 -15.53 -32.45 10.25
N LYS A 223 -16.30 -31.52 10.84
CA LYS A 223 -17.36 -31.83 11.78
C LYS A 223 -18.74 -31.71 11.14
#